data_AF-A0A4V4HCL4-F1
#
_entry.id   AF-A0A4V4HCL4-F1
#
_cell.length_a   1.000
_cell.length_b   1.000
_cell.length_c   1.000
_cell.angle_alpha   90.00
_cell.angle_beta   90.00
_cell.angle_gamma   90.00
#
_symmetry.space_group_name_H-M   'P 1'
#
loop_
_entity.id
_entity.type
_entity.pdbx_description
1 polymer ?
#
loop_
_entity_poly.entity_id
_entity_poly.type
_entity_poly.pdbx_seq_one_letter_code
_entity_poly.pdbx_strand_id
1 'polypeptide(L)'
;MDAASSMLIAQLHLSDIDAISRSRAKGIDDFDNDDQVAGDDLELALKLQAEEYSVIFGNFKLALSMNEAMERDREILDRMRLIEQGATDDHQYAEALSRGEVLPEQSVAQRALEDPEFYNEARPPRREREEEDDLEYVSEPGTPVLRAQTPPGRAECVICGDLLSLTFSSYYRAPCEHVYCISCLSDLVTSCLNDESLYPLRCCRKELQVSRLLLLLSPQLRTQFEEKSIEFGTNTLERIYCPNPTCSKFLGSSVVHTSHVTCTRCWTSVCTSCRQPAHWEDCADNTALQQVKDLATQHGWQTCPGCHAIVELNIGCYHMTCRCRTEFCYLCAARWKNCTCPQWEEQRLLTTAAMRVEREVGQNAREARPDVFQRRVEQRVAQLRDRHDCYPHRWLTRYQPGNCEECGHYLNRFLLVCRGCHMAACVRCTRNRL
;
A
#
# COMPACT_ATOMS: atom_id res chain seq x y z
N MET A 1 -23.05 -4.12 -34.69
CA MET A 1 -23.60 -3.93 -33.33
C MET A 1 -22.75 -2.87 -32.67
N ASP A 2 -23.32 -1.82 -32.11
CA ASP A 2 -22.54 -0.76 -31.45
C ASP A 2 -21.93 -1.24 -30.11
N ALA A 3 -20.97 -0.48 -29.58
CA ALA A 3 -20.24 -0.85 -28.36
C ALA A 3 -21.14 -0.91 -27.12
N ALA A 4 -22.17 -0.06 -27.03
CA ALA A 4 -23.11 -0.04 -25.91
C ALA A 4 -24.02 -1.28 -25.94
N SER A 5 -24.50 -1.65 -27.13
CA SER A 5 -25.26 -2.88 -27.36
C SER A 5 -24.43 -4.12 -27.03
N SER A 6 -23.16 -4.15 -27.45
CA SER A 6 -22.26 -5.29 -27.18
C SER A 6 -21.93 -5.43 -25.69
N MET A 7 -21.74 -4.31 -24.99
CA MET A 7 -21.54 -4.28 -23.53
C MET A 7 -22.79 -4.72 -22.77
N LEU A 8 -23.98 -4.27 -23.19
CA LEU A 8 -25.25 -4.65 -22.59
C LEU A 8 -25.51 -6.16 -22.76
N ILE A 9 -25.24 -6.70 -23.95
CA ILE A 9 -25.38 -8.13 -24.23
C ILE A 9 -24.44 -8.96 -23.33
N ALA A 10 -23.17 -8.58 -23.22
CA ALA A 10 -22.24 -9.27 -22.31
C ALA A 10 -22.69 -9.19 -20.84
N GLN A 11 -23.21 -8.04 -20.41
CA GLN A 11 -23.74 -7.87 -19.06
C GLN A 11 -24.98 -8.74 -18.80
N LEU A 12 -25.89 -8.84 -19.77
CA LEU A 12 -27.09 -9.68 -19.67
C LEU A 12 -26.71 -11.17 -19.61
N HIS A 13 -25.79 -11.62 -20.46
CA HIS A 13 -25.31 -13.01 -20.41
C HIS A 13 -24.66 -13.36 -19.07
N LEU A 14 -23.85 -12.48 -18.50
CA LEU A 14 -23.28 -12.68 -17.16
C LEU A 14 -24.37 -12.78 -16.07
N SER A 15 -25.41 -11.93 -16.17
CA SER A 15 -26.56 -11.97 -15.26
C SER A 15 -27.37 -13.26 -15.38
N ASP A 16 -27.56 -13.75 -16.61
CA ASP A 16 -28.29 -15.00 -16.87
C ASP A 16 -27.52 -16.22 -16.36
N ILE A 17 -26.21 -16.28 -16.59
CA ILE A 17 -25.36 -17.37 -16.09
C ILE A 17 -25.40 -17.40 -14.55
N ASP A 18 -25.27 -16.25 -13.90
CA ASP A 18 -25.33 -16.15 -12.44
C ASP A 18 -26.71 -16.55 -11.89
N ALA A 19 -27.80 -16.17 -12.56
CA ALA A 19 -29.15 -16.61 -12.21
C ALA A 19 -29.32 -18.14 -12.32
N ILE A 20 -28.80 -18.74 -13.41
CA ILE A 20 -28.82 -20.18 -13.63
C ILE A 20 -28.01 -20.90 -12.53
N SER A 21 -26.78 -20.46 -12.26
CA SER A 21 -25.93 -21.03 -11.21
C SER A 21 -26.57 -20.95 -9.83
N ARG A 22 -27.22 -19.83 -9.49
CA ARG A 22 -27.91 -19.66 -8.19
C ARG A 22 -29.18 -20.50 -8.07
N SER A 23 -29.91 -20.73 -9.16
CA SER A 23 -31.10 -21.60 -9.15
C SER A 23 -30.75 -23.07 -8.90
N ARG A 24 -29.63 -23.56 -9.47
CA ARG A 24 -29.17 -24.94 -9.27
C ARG A 24 -28.65 -25.21 -7.85
N ALA A 25 -28.00 -24.25 -7.22
CA ALA A 25 -27.51 -24.39 -5.83
C ALA A 25 -28.63 -24.65 -4.80
N LYS A 26 -29.91 -24.47 -5.16
CA LYS A 26 -31.08 -24.77 -4.31
C LYS A 26 -31.74 -26.14 -4.58
N GLY A 27 -31.34 -26.88 -5.61
CA GLY A 27 -32.03 -28.11 -6.06
C GLY A 27 -31.23 -29.41 -5.91
N ILE A 28 -30.04 -29.37 -5.28
CA ILE A 28 -29.14 -30.53 -5.14
C ILE A 28 -29.46 -31.28 -3.84
N ASP A 29 -30.64 -31.90 -3.75
CA ASP A 29 -30.93 -32.83 -2.64
C ASP A 29 -31.33 -34.26 -3.09
N ASP A 30 -31.59 -34.56 -4.39
CA ASP A 30 -32.07 -35.90 -4.79
C ASP A 30 -31.71 -36.34 -6.25
N PHE A 31 -30.43 -36.59 -6.59
CA PHE A 31 -30.11 -37.18 -7.93
C PHE A 31 -28.95 -38.21 -7.92
N ASP A 32 -29.10 -39.25 -8.76
CA ASP A 32 -28.20 -40.40 -8.97
C ASP A 32 -26.87 -40.02 -9.67
N ASN A 33 -25.83 -40.87 -9.49
CA ASN A 33 -24.43 -40.65 -9.92
C ASN A 33 -24.21 -40.33 -11.41
N ASP A 34 -25.10 -40.74 -12.33
CA ASP A 34 -24.94 -40.50 -13.79
C ASP A 34 -25.35 -39.06 -14.19
N ASP A 35 -26.28 -38.44 -13.45
CA ASP A 35 -26.70 -37.03 -13.65
C ASP A 35 -25.67 -36.04 -13.06
N GLN A 36 -24.79 -36.52 -12.18
CA GLN A 36 -23.76 -35.71 -11.52
C GLN A 36 -22.62 -35.35 -12.49
N VAL A 37 -22.24 -36.28 -13.38
CA VAL A 37 -21.21 -36.05 -14.42
C VAL A 37 -21.70 -35.05 -15.48
N ALA A 38 -22.97 -35.14 -15.91
CA ALA A 38 -23.58 -34.16 -16.79
C ALA A 38 -23.81 -32.79 -16.10
N GLY A 39 -23.99 -32.80 -14.78
CA GLY A 39 -24.02 -31.61 -13.93
C GLY A 39 -22.69 -30.86 -13.93
N ASP A 40 -21.59 -31.59 -13.80
CA ASP A 40 -20.21 -31.06 -13.76
C ASP A 40 -19.77 -30.48 -15.11
N ASP A 41 -20.07 -31.16 -16.22
CA ASP A 41 -19.74 -30.68 -17.57
C ASP A 41 -20.51 -29.39 -17.92
N LEU A 42 -21.79 -29.30 -17.53
CA LEU A 42 -22.57 -28.07 -17.74
C LEU A 42 -22.10 -26.94 -16.83
N GLU A 43 -21.71 -27.22 -15.58
CA GLU A 43 -21.15 -26.21 -14.68
C GLU A 43 -19.82 -25.68 -15.21
N LEU A 44 -18.96 -26.55 -15.74
CA LEU A 44 -17.72 -26.15 -16.39
C LEU A 44 -17.99 -25.29 -17.63
N ALA A 45 -18.97 -25.67 -18.47
CA ALA A 45 -19.36 -24.89 -19.65
C ALA A 45 -19.87 -23.48 -19.28
N LEU A 46 -20.71 -23.37 -18.24
CA LEU A 46 -21.19 -22.07 -17.74
C LEU A 46 -20.06 -21.21 -17.17
N LYS A 47 -19.09 -21.81 -16.47
CA LYS A 47 -17.90 -21.09 -15.98
C LYS A 47 -17.06 -20.53 -17.14
N LEU A 48 -16.76 -21.36 -18.13
CA LEU A 48 -16.01 -20.93 -19.33
C LEU A 48 -16.73 -19.81 -20.08
N GLN A 49 -18.05 -19.92 -20.23
CA GLN A 49 -18.87 -18.90 -20.87
C GLN A 49 -18.90 -17.59 -20.07
N ALA A 50 -18.96 -17.66 -18.73
CA ALA A 50 -18.89 -16.48 -17.87
C ALA A 50 -17.53 -15.77 -17.96
N GLU A 51 -16.43 -16.54 -18.03
CA GLU A 51 -15.08 -15.99 -18.23
C GLU A 51 -14.99 -15.22 -19.56
N GLU A 52 -15.51 -15.79 -20.65
CA GLU A 52 -15.52 -15.15 -21.97
C GLU A 52 -16.29 -13.82 -21.96
N TYR A 53 -17.53 -13.80 -21.47
CA TYR A 53 -18.33 -12.58 -21.41
C TYR A 53 -17.78 -11.54 -20.42
N SER A 54 -17.11 -11.97 -19.34
CA SER A 54 -16.44 -11.07 -18.40
C SER A 54 -15.27 -10.34 -19.07
N VAL A 55 -14.47 -11.04 -19.88
CA VAL A 55 -13.39 -10.44 -20.67
C VAL A 55 -13.95 -9.43 -21.68
N ILE A 56 -15.02 -9.81 -22.40
CA ILE A 56 -15.68 -8.93 -23.38
C ILE A 56 -16.20 -7.66 -22.69
N PHE A 57 -16.95 -7.80 -21.59
CA PHE A 57 -17.50 -6.67 -20.84
C PHE A 57 -16.39 -5.75 -20.30
N GLY A 58 -15.33 -6.32 -19.74
CA GLY A 58 -14.17 -5.58 -19.24
C GLY A 58 -13.48 -4.77 -20.34
N ASN A 59 -13.28 -5.36 -21.52
CA ASN A 59 -12.65 -4.69 -22.66
C ASN A 59 -13.48 -3.50 -23.17
N PHE A 60 -14.80 -3.66 -23.32
CA PHE A 60 -15.67 -2.55 -23.75
C PHE A 60 -15.72 -1.43 -22.73
N LYS A 61 -15.81 -1.76 -21.43
CA LYS A 61 -15.80 -0.78 -20.35
C LYS A 61 -14.50 0.02 -20.32
N LEU A 62 -13.36 -0.66 -20.50
CA LEU A 62 -12.05 -0.02 -20.59
C LEU A 62 -11.98 0.91 -21.81
N ALA A 63 -12.41 0.44 -22.98
CA ALA A 63 -12.40 1.22 -24.21
C ALA A 63 -13.26 2.49 -24.12
N LEU A 64 -14.46 2.40 -23.53
CA LEU A 64 -15.32 3.56 -23.30
C LEU A 64 -14.70 4.55 -22.32
N SER A 65 -14.13 4.06 -21.21
CA SER A 65 -13.44 4.92 -20.25
C SER A 65 -12.24 5.63 -20.86
N MET A 66 -11.51 4.97 -21.76
CA MET A 66 -10.40 5.58 -22.50
C MET A 66 -10.91 6.64 -23.46
N ASN A 67 -11.98 6.36 -24.21
CA ASN A 67 -12.55 7.33 -25.13
C ASN A 67 -13.07 8.58 -24.41
N GLU A 68 -13.80 8.41 -23.30
CA GLU A 68 -14.26 9.53 -22.47
C GLU A 68 -13.10 10.35 -21.87
N ALA A 69 -11.99 9.69 -21.51
CA ALA A 69 -10.80 10.39 -21.05
C ALA A 69 -10.15 11.19 -22.17
N MET A 70 -10.01 10.61 -23.36
CA MET A 70 -9.48 11.29 -24.54
C MET A 70 -10.35 12.47 -24.97
N GLU A 71 -11.67 12.36 -24.90
CA GLU A 71 -12.59 13.46 -25.22
C GLU A 71 -12.49 14.59 -24.20
N ARG A 72 -12.45 14.26 -22.90
CA ARG A 72 -12.29 15.26 -21.83
C ARG A 72 -10.96 15.99 -21.90
N ASP A 73 -9.90 15.25 -22.23
CA ASP A 73 -8.54 15.79 -22.24
C ASP A 73 -8.14 16.28 -23.65
N ARG A 74 -9.05 16.26 -24.63
CA ARG A 74 -8.78 16.57 -26.05
C ARG A 74 -8.08 17.89 -26.25
N GLU A 75 -8.57 18.96 -25.61
CA GLU A 75 -7.97 20.29 -25.72
C GLU A 75 -6.56 20.36 -25.12
N ILE A 76 -6.31 19.64 -24.03
CA ILE A 76 -4.99 19.54 -23.41
C ILE A 76 -4.04 18.75 -24.31
N LEU A 77 -4.51 17.63 -24.86
CA LEU A 77 -3.75 16.78 -25.79
C LEU A 77 -3.42 17.53 -27.08
N ASP A 78 -4.36 18.29 -27.64
CA ASP A 78 -4.14 19.12 -28.83
C ASP A 78 -3.09 20.22 -28.56
N ARG A 79 -3.11 20.85 -27.38
CA ARG A 79 -2.07 21.81 -26.99
C ARG A 79 -0.71 21.17 -26.78
N MET A 80 -0.64 20.04 -26.09
CA MET A 80 0.61 19.28 -25.91
C MET A 80 1.21 18.91 -27.27
N ARG A 81 0.37 18.47 -28.22
CA ARG A 81 0.78 18.20 -29.59
C ARG A 81 1.36 19.44 -30.28
N LEU A 82 0.73 20.61 -30.13
CA LEU A 82 1.22 21.86 -30.71
C LEU A 82 2.56 22.29 -30.08
N ILE A 83 2.73 22.12 -28.77
CA ILE A 83 4.00 22.41 -28.08
C ILE A 83 5.13 21.52 -28.61
N GLU A 84 4.90 20.21 -28.69
CA GLU A 84 5.89 19.25 -29.19
C GLU A 84 6.25 19.50 -30.66
N GLN A 85 5.24 19.80 -31.49
CA GLN A 85 5.47 20.13 -32.89
C GLN A 85 6.26 21.44 -33.02
N GLY A 86 5.91 22.47 -32.26
CA GLY A 86 6.65 23.74 -32.27
C GLY A 86 8.10 23.57 -31.83
N ALA A 87 8.37 22.78 -30.79
CA ALA A 87 9.73 22.47 -30.37
C ALA A 87 10.53 21.75 -31.47
N THR A 88 9.88 20.84 -32.21
CA THR A 88 10.49 20.15 -33.35
C THR A 88 10.79 21.12 -34.49
N ASP A 89 9.86 22.01 -34.80
CA ASP A 89 10.00 23.00 -35.87
C ASP A 89 11.10 24.04 -35.54
N ASP A 90 11.16 24.51 -34.29
CA ASP A 90 12.21 25.41 -33.79
C ASP A 90 13.59 24.77 -33.88
N HIS A 91 13.69 23.48 -33.55
CA HIS A 91 14.93 22.72 -33.69
C HIS A 91 15.39 22.65 -35.15
N GLN A 92 14.49 22.31 -36.08
CA GLN A 92 14.80 22.27 -37.52
C GLN A 92 15.22 23.64 -38.06
N TYR A 93 14.54 24.70 -37.61
CA TYR A 93 14.87 26.07 -37.98
C TYR A 93 16.29 26.45 -37.51
N ALA A 94 16.64 26.14 -36.26
CA ALA A 94 17.97 26.39 -35.71
C ALA A 94 19.07 25.60 -36.44
N GLU A 95 18.80 24.36 -36.84
CA GLU A 95 19.74 23.57 -37.64
C GLU A 95 19.97 24.15 -39.04
N ALA A 96 18.90 24.60 -39.72
CA ALA A 96 19.00 25.23 -41.04
C ALA A 96 19.81 26.54 -40.96
N LEU A 97 19.56 27.34 -39.92
CA LEU A 97 20.30 28.56 -39.63
C LEU A 97 21.79 28.27 -39.40
N SER A 98 22.12 27.23 -38.62
CA SER A 98 23.51 26.83 -38.37
C SER A 98 24.23 26.35 -39.62
N ARG A 99 23.50 25.79 -40.59
CA ARG A 99 24.06 25.30 -41.86
C ARG A 99 24.13 26.37 -42.96
N GLY A 100 23.59 27.57 -42.71
CA GLY A 100 23.49 28.64 -43.71
C GLY A 100 22.53 28.30 -44.86
N GLU A 101 21.59 27.39 -44.60
CA GLU A 101 20.56 26.99 -45.56
C GLU A 101 19.38 27.97 -45.54
N VAL A 102 18.49 27.84 -46.52
CA VAL A 102 17.25 28.64 -46.56
C VAL A 102 16.38 28.27 -45.36
N LEU A 103 15.95 29.28 -44.61
CA LEU A 103 15.19 29.08 -43.38
C LEU A 103 13.77 28.59 -43.68
N PRO A 104 13.28 27.56 -42.97
CA PRO A 104 11.89 27.11 -43.10
C PRO A 104 10.90 28.23 -42.76
N GLU A 105 9.76 28.24 -43.45
CA GLU A 105 8.66 29.13 -43.10
C GLU A 105 8.05 28.73 -41.75
N GLN A 106 7.49 29.72 -41.05
CA GLN A 106 6.91 29.52 -39.73
C GLN A 106 5.68 28.60 -39.78
N SER A 107 5.71 27.53 -38.98
CA SER A 107 4.65 26.55 -38.92
C SER A 107 3.39 27.07 -38.23
N VAL A 108 2.28 26.33 -38.37
CA VAL A 108 1.03 26.63 -37.64
C VAL A 108 1.23 26.45 -36.13
N ALA A 109 2.08 25.51 -35.72
CA ALA A 109 2.38 25.26 -34.32
C ALA A 109 3.20 26.41 -33.72
N GLN A 110 4.25 26.87 -34.42
CA GLN A 110 5.05 28.03 -34.01
C GLN A 110 4.20 29.30 -33.88
N ARG A 111 3.33 29.57 -34.86
CA ARG A 111 2.37 30.69 -34.79
C ARG A 111 1.40 30.58 -33.63
N ALA A 112 0.90 29.38 -33.33
CA ALA A 112 -0.01 29.16 -32.21
C ALA A 112 0.69 29.35 -30.86
N LEU A 113 1.97 29.01 -30.73
CA LEU A 113 2.75 29.19 -29.49
C LEU A 113 3.17 30.65 -29.23
N GLU A 114 3.27 31.46 -30.28
CA GLU A 114 3.53 32.90 -30.18
C GLU A 114 2.30 33.70 -29.75
N ASP A 115 1.10 33.10 -29.82
CA ASP A 115 -0.13 33.70 -29.33
C ASP A 115 -0.13 33.75 -27.79
N PRO A 116 -0.17 34.95 -27.16
CA PRO A 116 -0.23 35.07 -25.71
C PRO A 116 -1.45 34.36 -25.08
N GLU A 117 -2.54 34.15 -25.82
CA GLU A 117 -3.73 33.46 -25.32
C GLU A 117 -3.54 31.93 -25.21
N PHE A 118 -2.58 31.36 -25.94
CA PHE A 118 -2.29 29.92 -25.95
C PHE A 118 -2.01 29.35 -24.55
N TYR A 119 -1.34 30.13 -23.70
CA TYR A 119 -0.98 29.75 -22.32
C TYR A 119 -2.00 30.24 -21.28
N ASN A 120 -2.94 31.12 -21.65
CA ASN A 120 -3.83 31.79 -20.70
C ASN A 120 -5.17 31.08 -20.48
N GLU A 121 -5.59 30.15 -21.34
CA GLU A 121 -6.88 29.45 -21.18
C GLU A 121 -6.74 28.00 -20.70
N ALA A 122 -6.26 27.77 -19.48
CA ALA A 122 -6.35 26.47 -18.81
C ALA A 122 -7.33 26.51 -17.64
N ARG A 123 -8.62 26.69 -17.94
CA ARG A 123 -9.69 26.26 -17.04
C ARG A 123 -10.58 25.28 -17.82
N PRO A 124 -10.76 24.03 -17.35
CA PRO A 124 -11.74 23.15 -17.95
C PRO A 124 -13.11 23.86 -17.92
N PRO A 125 -13.99 23.66 -18.92
CA PRO A 125 -15.32 24.25 -18.89
C PRO A 125 -15.99 23.87 -17.58
N ARG A 126 -16.18 24.87 -16.70
CA ARG A 126 -17.14 24.77 -15.60
C ARG A 126 -18.48 24.57 -16.29
N ARG A 127 -19.19 23.50 -15.89
CA ARG A 127 -20.62 23.34 -16.21
C ARG A 127 -21.29 24.71 -16.05
N GLU A 128 -21.99 25.14 -17.09
CA GLU A 128 -23.14 26.02 -16.96
C GLU A 128 -24.01 25.41 -15.86
N ARG A 129 -23.89 25.98 -14.67
CA ARG A 129 -24.98 25.98 -13.72
C ARG A 129 -25.36 27.45 -13.69
N GLU A 130 -26.52 27.72 -14.26
CA GLU A 130 -27.19 29.01 -14.26
C GLU A 130 -26.98 29.71 -12.90
N GLU A 131 -26.48 30.95 -12.99
CA GLU A 131 -26.68 32.15 -12.15
C GLU A 131 -27.05 31.92 -10.66
N GLU A 132 -26.31 32.42 -9.66
CA GLU A 132 -26.19 33.86 -9.33
C GLU A 132 -25.06 34.14 -8.29
N ASP A 133 -24.44 35.31 -8.46
CA ASP A 133 -23.75 36.24 -7.54
C ASP A 133 -22.43 35.90 -6.81
N ASP A 134 -21.34 36.39 -7.41
CA ASP A 134 -20.41 37.43 -6.93
C ASP A 134 -19.98 37.49 -5.44
N LEU A 135 -18.66 37.34 -5.19
CA LEU A 135 -17.75 38.43 -4.80
C LEU A 135 -16.37 37.95 -4.27
N GLU A 136 -15.35 38.58 -4.84
CA GLU A 136 -13.97 38.95 -4.43
C GLU A 136 -13.23 38.43 -3.17
N TYR A 137 -11.95 38.09 -3.43
CA TYR A 137 -10.70 38.55 -2.79
C TYR A 137 -10.32 38.18 -1.32
N VAL A 138 -9.24 37.37 -1.24
CA VAL A 138 -8.06 37.44 -0.33
C VAL A 138 -8.00 36.87 1.10
N SER A 139 -6.88 36.16 1.31
CA SER A 139 -6.05 35.86 2.50
C SER A 139 -6.44 34.78 3.53
N GLU A 140 -5.45 33.88 3.73
CA GLU A 140 -5.14 32.97 4.86
C GLU A 140 -6.28 32.09 5.48
N PRO A 141 -6.04 31.38 6.60
CA PRO A 141 -5.81 29.94 6.57
C PRO A 141 -6.95 29.16 7.22
N GLY A 142 -7.52 28.22 6.47
CA GLY A 142 -8.41 27.19 7.01
C GLY A 142 -9.85 27.33 6.54
N THR A 143 -10.18 26.62 5.47
CA THR A 143 -11.52 26.07 5.26
C THR A 143 -11.39 24.73 4.53
N PRO A 144 -12.23 23.74 4.88
CA PRO A 144 -12.06 22.36 4.46
C PRO A 144 -12.40 22.23 2.98
N VAL A 145 -11.53 21.56 2.23
CA VAL A 145 -11.86 21.09 0.87
C VAL A 145 -13.18 20.34 0.98
N LEU A 146 -14.23 20.85 0.34
CA LEU A 146 -15.50 20.15 0.17
C LEU A 146 -15.17 18.84 -0.56
N ARG A 147 -15.05 17.74 0.21
CA ARG A 147 -15.10 16.39 -0.35
C ARG A 147 -16.39 16.32 -1.16
N ALA A 148 -16.29 15.95 -2.43
CA ALA A 148 -17.45 15.50 -3.19
C ALA A 148 -18.21 14.53 -2.28
N GLN A 149 -19.43 14.89 -1.90
CA GLN A 149 -20.19 14.06 -0.98
C GLN A 149 -20.40 12.72 -1.65
N THR A 150 -19.93 11.65 -1.02
CA THR A 150 -20.19 10.29 -1.49
C THR A 150 -21.70 10.15 -1.67
N PRO A 151 -22.18 9.65 -2.83
CA PRO A 151 -23.60 9.49 -3.07
C PRO A 151 -24.25 8.70 -1.92
N PRO A 152 -25.47 9.06 -1.48
CA PRO A 152 -26.14 8.34 -0.42
C PRO A 152 -26.23 6.84 -0.76
N GLY A 153 -25.87 5.99 0.19
CA GLY A 153 -25.81 4.53 0.00
C GLY A 153 -24.52 3.99 -0.62
N ARG A 154 -23.50 4.84 -0.85
CA ARG A 154 -22.17 4.41 -1.31
C ARG A 154 -21.06 4.80 -0.34
N ALA A 155 -19.99 4.02 -0.31
CA ALA A 155 -18.79 4.33 0.47
C ALA A 155 -17.52 3.92 -0.29
N GLU A 156 -16.44 4.68 -0.13
CA GLU A 156 -15.16 4.37 -0.75
C GLU A 156 -14.34 3.43 0.14
N CYS A 157 -13.67 2.45 -0.48
CA CYS A 157 -12.68 1.63 0.19
C CYS A 157 -11.47 2.51 0.58
N VAL A 158 -11.08 2.47 1.86
CA VAL A 158 -9.99 3.30 2.39
C VAL A 158 -8.61 2.97 1.80
N ILE A 159 -8.45 1.80 1.19
CA ILE A 159 -7.17 1.33 0.63
C ILE A 159 -7.07 1.60 -0.87
N CYS A 160 -8.02 1.12 -1.67
CA CYS A 160 -7.98 1.26 -3.14
C CYS A 160 -8.75 2.48 -3.67
N GLY A 161 -9.68 3.05 -2.89
CA GLY A 161 -10.55 4.13 -3.34
C GLY A 161 -11.79 3.68 -4.12
N ASP A 162 -11.97 2.37 -4.35
CA ASP A 162 -13.13 1.86 -5.08
C ASP A 162 -14.44 2.22 -4.38
N LEU A 163 -15.42 2.68 -5.15
CA LEU A 163 -16.74 3.05 -4.66
C LEU A 163 -17.63 1.81 -4.52
N LEU A 164 -18.00 1.49 -3.28
CA LEU A 164 -18.80 0.33 -2.90
C LEU A 164 -20.26 0.72 -2.71
N SER A 165 -21.17 -0.14 -3.16
CA SER A 165 -22.59 -0.01 -2.85
C SER A 165 -22.89 -0.65 -1.50
N LEU A 166 -23.32 0.15 -0.51
CA LEU A 166 -23.58 -0.35 0.84
C LEU A 166 -24.79 -1.30 0.91
N THR A 167 -25.60 -1.36 -0.14
CA THR A 167 -26.79 -2.22 -0.25
C THR A 167 -26.49 -3.57 -0.89
N PHE A 168 -25.53 -3.63 -1.82
CA PHE A 168 -25.34 -4.80 -2.70
C PHE A 168 -23.93 -5.40 -2.62
N SER A 169 -22.94 -4.65 -2.14
CA SER A 169 -21.57 -5.14 -2.03
C SER A 169 -21.31 -5.66 -0.62
N SER A 170 -20.60 -6.79 -0.51
CA SER A 170 -19.98 -7.17 0.75
C SER A 170 -18.84 -6.22 1.07
N TYR A 171 -18.79 -5.71 2.30
CA TYR A 171 -17.73 -4.82 2.77
C TYR A 171 -17.48 -5.05 4.26
N TYR A 172 -16.33 -4.58 4.73
CA TYR A 172 -16.02 -4.54 6.16
C TYR A 172 -15.94 -3.10 6.64
N ARG A 173 -16.60 -2.81 7.76
CA ARG A 173 -16.56 -1.50 8.42
C ARG A 173 -15.73 -1.60 9.70
N ALA A 174 -14.59 -0.92 9.73
CA ALA A 174 -13.69 -0.92 10.86
C ALA A 174 -14.23 -0.08 12.04
N PRO A 175 -13.73 -0.28 13.28
CA PRO A 175 -14.14 0.53 14.45
C PRO A 175 -13.77 2.02 14.39
N CYS A 176 -12.99 2.43 13.38
CA CYS A 176 -12.72 3.83 13.06
C CYS A 176 -13.59 4.35 11.91
N GLU A 177 -14.67 3.63 11.55
CA GLU A 177 -15.65 3.94 10.51
C GLU A 177 -15.13 3.83 9.06
N HIS A 178 -13.85 3.52 8.85
CA HIS A 178 -13.31 3.25 7.52
C HIS A 178 -13.88 1.96 6.93
N VAL A 179 -14.17 2.00 5.63
CA VAL A 179 -14.72 0.86 4.87
C VAL A 179 -13.61 0.19 4.06
N TYR A 180 -13.65 -1.13 4.01
CA TYR A 180 -12.77 -1.97 3.20
C TYR A 180 -13.61 -2.80 2.23
N CYS A 181 -13.20 -2.84 0.96
CA CYS A 181 -13.67 -3.87 0.05
C CYS A 181 -13.06 -5.22 0.44
N ILE A 182 -13.72 -6.32 0.03
CA ILE A 182 -13.30 -7.69 0.40
C ILE A 182 -11.89 -8.00 -0.11
N SER A 183 -11.53 -7.57 -1.33
CA SER A 183 -10.20 -7.80 -1.89
C SER A 183 -9.10 -7.13 -1.06
N CYS A 184 -9.26 -5.85 -0.71
CA CYS A 184 -8.29 -5.15 0.15
C CYS A 184 -8.22 -5.72 1.56
N LEU A 185 -9.32 -6.29 2.07
CA LEU A 185 -9.37 -6.97 3.36
C LEU A 185 -8.60 -8.29 3.31
N SER A 186 -8.85 -9.12 2.30
CA SER A 186 -8.12 -10.36 2.04
C SER A 186 -6.63 -10.09 1.86
N ASP A 187 -6.25 -9.07 1.10
CA ASP A 187 -4.86 -8.65 0.94
C ASP A 187 -4.19 -8.28 2.27
N LEU A 188 -4.90 -7.57 3.16
CA LEU A 188 -4.40 -7.22 4.48
C LEU A 188 -4.15 -8.48 5.31
N VAL A 189 -5.08 -9.44 5.30
CA VAL A 189 -4.95 -10.70 6.03
C VAL A 189 -3.79 -11.53 5.47
N THR A 190 -3.73 -11.71 4.16
CA THR A 190 -2.63 -12.40 3.47
C THR A 190 -1.27 -11.75 3.75
N SER A 191 -1.20 -10.41 3.76
CA SER A 191 0.02 -9.69 4.12
C SER A 191 0.42 -9.97 5.58
N CYS A 192 -0.56 -10.02 6.49
CA CYS A 192 -0.33 -10.31 7.90
C CYS A 192 0.23 -11.73 8.12
N LEU A 193 -0.12 -12.72 7.30
CA LEU A 193 0.43 -14.09 7.42
C LEU A 193 1.96 -14.12 7.25
N ASN A 194 2.50 -13.18 6.48
CA ASN A 194 3.92 -13.09 6.15
C ASN A 194 4.66 -12.00 6.93
N ASP A 195 3.92 -11.06 7.53
CA ASP A 195 4.49 -9.94 8.27
C ASP A 195 3.78 -9.75 9.63
N GLU A 196 4.43 -10.26 10.67
CA GLU A 196 3.97 -10.19 12.06
C GLU A 196 3.74 -8.75 12.55
N SER A 197 4.39 -7.73 11.97
CA SER A 197 4.17 -6.35 12.40
C SER A 197 2.79 -5.78 12.04
N LEU A 198 2.04 -6.47 11.18
CA LEU A 198 0.62 -6.20 10.92
C LEU A 198 -0.31 -6.86 11.95
N TYR A 199 0.22 -7.69 12.87
CA TYR A 199 -0.57 -8.41 13.87
C TYR A 199 -0.60 -7.69 15.24
N PRO A 200 -1.75 -7.73 15.95
CA PRO A 200 -3.10 -7.86 15.42
C PRO A 200 -3.44 -6.80 14.37
N LEU A 201 -4.36 -7.20 13.47
CA LEU A 201 -4.88 -6.37 12.38
C LEU A 201 -5.49 -5.09 12.94
N ARG A 202 -5.12 -3.94 12.36
CA ARG A 202 -5.57 -2.62 12.80
C ARG A 202 -6.00 -1.73 11.64
N CYS A 203 -6.85 -0.76 11.94
CA CYS A 203 -7.08 0.43 11.13
C CYS A 203 -7.02 1.66 12.04
N CYS A 204 -6.16 2.63 11.73
CA CYS A 204 -5.99 3.86 12.50
C CYS A 204 -5.73 3.57 13.99
N ARG A 205 -4.82 2.63 14.27
CA ARG A 205 -4.46 2.10 15.59
C ARG A 205 -5.57 1.39 16.37
N LYS A 206 -6.78 1.26 15.82
CA LYS A 206 -7.85 0.44 16.42
C LYS A 206 -7.80 -0.97 15.88
N GLU A 207 -7.79 -1.96 16.76
CA GLU A 207 -7.81 -3.37 16.37
C GLU A 207 -9.12 -3.72 15.65
N LEU A 208 -9.00 -4.51 14.58
CA LEU A 208 -10.13 -4.97 13.80
C LEU A 208 -10.84 -6.10 14.54
N GLN A 209 -12.18 -6.12 14.46
CA GLN A 209 -12.97 -7.23 14.99
C GLN A 209 -12.81 -8.47 14.10
N VAL A 210 -11.88 -9.33 14.48
CA VAL A 210 -11.49 -10.55 13.75
C VAL A 210 -12.70 -11.44 13.47
N SER A 211 -13.59 -11.66 14.45
CA SER A 211 -14.78 -12.50 14.28
C SER A 211 -15.69 -12.07 13.11
N ARG A 212 -15.89 -10.77 12.91
CA ARG A 212 -16.67 -10.23 11.78
C ARG A 212 -15.91 -10.28 10.47
N LEU A 213 -14.61 -9.99 10.53
CA LEU A 213 -13.73 -9.98 9.36
C LEU A 213 -13.61 -11.39 8.76
N LEU A 214 -13.45 -12.42 9.59
CA LEU A 214 -13.28 -13.81 9.12
C LEU A 214 -14.51 -14.34 8.37
N LEU A 215 -15.71 -13.86 8.68
CA LEU A 215 -16.96 -14.20 7.96
C LEU A 215 -16.95 -13.76 6.49
N LEU A 216 -16.10 -12.81 6.15
CA LEU A 216 -15.98 -12.22 4.81
C LEU A 216 -14.85 -12.83 3.98
N LEU A 217 -14.02 -13.69 4.58
CA LEU A 217 -12.88 -14.32 3.92
C LEU A 217 -13.21 -15.71 3.42
N SER A 218 -12.39 -16.21 2.48
CA SER A 218 -12.45 -17.62 2.09
C SER A 218 -12.13 -18.54 3.27
N PRO A 219 -12.72 -19.75 3.33
CA PRO A 219 -12.44 -20.72 4.38
C PRO A 219 -10.94 -21.02 4.54
N GLN A 220 -10.20 -21.11 3.43
CA GLN A 220 -8.77 -21.38 3.42
C GLN A 220 -7.97 -20.25 4.10
N LEU A 221 -8.27 -18.99 3.76
CA LEU A 221 -7.58 -17.83 4.33
C LEU A 221 -7.91 -17.67 5.82
N ARG A 222 -9.15 -18.00 6.22
CA ARG A 222 -9.56 -18.04 7.62
C ARG A 222 -8.71 -19.03 8.43
N THR A 223 -8.63 -20.28 8.01
CA THR A 223 -7.85 -21.31 8.72
C THR A 223 -6.38 -20.90 8.83
N GLN A 224 -5.78 -20.40 7.75
CA GLN A 224 -4.39 -19.92 7.77
C GLN A 224 -4.20 -18.77 8.76
N PHE A 225 -5.12 -17.81 8.81
CA PHE A 225 -5.05 -16.69 9.73
C PHE A 225 -5.24 -17.11 11.19
N GLU A 226 -6.14 -18.05 11.48
CA GLU A 226 -6.35 -18.59 12.82
C GLU A 226 -5.09 -19.31 13.32
N GLU A 227 -4.49 -20.19 12.51
CA GLU A 227 -3.22 -20.87 12.83
C GLU A 227 -2.08 -19.87 13.07
N LYS A 228 -1.92 -18.89 12.18
CA LYS A 228 -0.90 -17.84 12.33
C LYS A 228 -1.17 -16.91 13.50
N SER A 229 -2.41 -16.68 13.87
CA SER A 229 -2.76 -15.87 15.04
C SER A 229 -2.33 -16.52 16.35
N ILE A 230 -2.36 -17.86 16.44
CA ILE A 230 -1.82 -18.59 17.60
C ILE A 230 -0.30 -18.43 17.66
N GLU A 231 0.38 -18.57 16.53
CA GLU A 231 1.82 -18.35 16.42
C GLU A 231 2.22 -16.93 16.86
N PHE A 232 1.64 -15.90 16.25
CA PHE A 232 1.95 -14.50 16.55
C PHE A 232 1.46 -14.06 17.94
N GLY A 233 0.39 -14.65 18.45
CA GLY A 233 -0.09 -14.42 19.82
C GLY A 233 0.77 -15.07 20.90
N THR A 234 1.58 -16.08 20.56
CA THR A 234 2.53 -16.70 21.49
C THR A 234 3.72 -15.76 21.69
N ASN A 235 4.21 -15.62 22.93
CA ASN A 235 5.41 -14.83 23.21
C ASN A 235 6.59 -15.35 22.38
N THR A 236 7.29 -14.47 21.65
CA THR A 236 8.43 -14.84 20.79
C THR A 236 9.48 -15.70 21.51
N LEU A 237 9.72 -15.46 22.80
CA LEU A 237 10.67 -16.24 23.60
C LEU A 237 10.21 -17.67 23.86
N GLU A 238 8.91 -17.91 23.85
CA GLU A 238 8.33 -19.22 24.13
C GLU A 238 8.04 -20.01 22.84
N ARG A 239 8.10 -19.38 21.67
CA ARG A 239 7.79 -20.05 20.41
C ARG A 239 8.79 -21.17 20.13
N ILE A 240 8.27 -22.34 19.79
CA ILE A 240 9.04 -23.46 19.30
C ILE A 240 8.75 -23.63 17.81
N TYR A 241 9.81 -23.69 17.02
CA TYR A 241 9.77 -23.98 15.60
C TYR A 241 10.49 -25.29 15.30
N CYS A 242 10.07 -25.98 14.25
CA CYS A 242 10.80 -27.12 13.76
C CYS A 242 12.20 -26.68 13.27
N PRO A 243 13.31 -27.28 13.76
CA PRO A 243 14.66 -26.91 13.38
C PRO A 243 15.04 -27.39 11.98
N ASN A 244 14.21 -28.22 11.34
CA ASN A 244 14.42 -28.60 9.94
C ASN A 244 14.16 -27.37 9.04
N PRO A 245 15.18 -26.88 8.31
CA PRO A 245 15.08 -25.63 7.55
C PRO A 245 14.08 -25.67 6.40
N THR A 246 13.73 -26.85 5.89
CA THR A 246 12.69 -27.01 4.86
C THR A 246 11.27 -27.09 5.44
N CYS A 247 11.15 -27.30 6.76
CA CYS A 247 9.88 -27.43 7.44
C CYS A 247 9.46 -26.14 8.16
N SER A 248 10.29 -25.65 9.09
CA SER A 248 10.09 -24.42 9.89
C SER A 248 8.68 -24.23 10.49
N LYS A 249 7.95 -25.32 10.73
CA LYS A 249 6.57 -25.28 11.22
C LYS A 249 6.57 -24.85 12.69
N PHE A 250 5.67 -23.97 13.07
CA PHE A 250 5.41 -23.63 14.47
C PHE A 250 4.82 -24.83 15.24
N LEU A 251 5.38 -25.14 16.40
CA LEU A 251 5.05 -26.33 17.22
C LEU A 251 4.36 -25.97 18.55
N GLY A 252 4.15 -24.67 18.82
CA GLY A 252 3.50 -24.18 20.04
C GLY A 252 4.44 -23.44 20.99
N SER A 253 3.96 -23.21 22.21
CA SER A 253 4.71 -22.57 23.30
C SER A 253 5.49 -23.61 24.11
N SER A 254 6.73 -23.27 24.49
CA SER A 254 7.57 -24.05 25.38
C SER A 254 6.98 -24.25 26.78
N VAL A 255 6.01 -23.43 27.19
CA VAL A 255 5.34 -23.52 28.50
C VAL A 255 4.42 -24.74 28.59
N VAL A 256 3.90 -25.23 27.46
CA VAL A 256 2.92 -26.31 27.40
C VAL A 256 3.59 -27.70 27.29
N HIS A 257 4.84 -27.75 26.84
CA HIS A 257 5.54 -29.00 26.52
C HIS A 257 6.55 -29.38 27.60
N THR A 258 6.68 -30.68 27.89
CA THR A 258 7.50 -31.19 29.00
C THR A 258 9.00 -31.09 28.74
N SER A 259 9.50 -31.72 27.68
CA SER A 259 10.93 -31.75 27.32
C SER A 259 11.18 -31.80 25.81
N HIS A 260 10.30 -32.48 25.09
CA HIS A 260 10.40 -32.67 23.64
C HIS A 260 9.04 -32.50 22.98
N VAL A 261 9.05 -31.99 21.75
CA VAL A 261 7.86 -31.90 20.89
C VAL A 261 8.19 -32.45 19.51
N THR A 262 7.32 -33.31 18.98
CA THR A 262 7.49 -33.90 17.66
C THR A 262 6.75 -33.09 16.60
N CYS A 263 7.45 -32.69 15.54
CA CYS A 263 6.84 -32.00 14.42
C CYS A 263 5.88 -32.92 13.67
N THR A 264 4.60 -32.55 13.57
CA THR A 264 3.58 -33.33 12.86
C THR A 264 3.72 -33.33 11.33
N ARG A 265 4.62 -32.52 10.77
CA ARG A 265 4.84 -32.41 9.31
C ARG A 265 6.01 -33.27 8.81
N CYS A 266 7.14 -33.24 9.53
CA CYS A 266 8.37 -33.93 9.12
C CYS A 266 8.89 -34.91 10.18
N TRP A 267 8.14 -35.12 11.26
CA TRP A 267 8.44 -36.05 12.36
C TRP A 267 9.75 -35.79 13.11
N THR A 268 10.40 -34.64 12.86
CA THR A 268 11.58 -34.20 13.63
C THR A 268 11.17 -33.91 15.07
N SER A 269 11.82 -34.58 16.02
CA SER A 269 11.67 -34.30 17.46
C SER A 269 12.56 -33.14 17.86
N VAL A 270 12.05 -32.24 18.69
CA VAL A 270 12.68 -30.96 19.04
C VAL A 270 12.75 -30.83 20.56
N CYS A 271 13.91 -30.49 21.09
CA CYS A 271 14.07 -30.16 22.51
C CYS A 271 13.42 -28.80 22.80
N THR A 272 12.50 -28.74 23.76
CA THR A 272 11.73 -27.53 24.09
C THR A 272 12.57 -26.46 24.76
N SER A 273 13.71 -26.84 25.36
CA SER A 273 14.61 -25.95 26.09
C SER A 273 15.58 -25.21 25.18
N CYS A 274 16.37 -25.94 24.37
CA CYS A 274 17.36 -25.36 23.45
C CYS A 274 16.82 -25.10 22.03
N ARG A 275 15.62 -25.59 21.70
CA ARG A 275 14.97 -25.47 20.37
C ARG A 275 15.78 -26.11 19.24
N GLN A 276 16.66 -27.06 19.57
CA GLN A 276 17.45 -27.87 18.63
C GLN A 276 16.80 -29.26 18.45
N PRO A 277 17.26 -30.09 17.51
CA PRO A 277 16.84 -31.50 17.45
C PRO A 277 16.94 -32.17 18.82
N ALA A 278 15.98 -33.04 19.12
CA ALA A 278 15.88 -33.74 20.40
C ALA A 278 17.19 -34.45 20.77
N HIS A 279 17.56 -34.36 22.05
CA HIS A 279 18.77 -34.94 22.59
C HIS A 279 18.51 -35.43 24.02
N TRP A 280 19.35 -36.35 24.49
CA TRP A 280 19.23 -36.93 25.84
C TRP A 280 20.21 -36.33 26.85
N GLU A 281 21.22 -35.64 26.34
CA GLU A 281 22.26 -34.95 27.13
C GLU A 281 21.75 -33.58 27.59
N ASP A 282 22.52 -32.89 28.45
CA ASP A 282 22.23 -31.49 28.75
C ASP A 282 22.32 -30.62 27.49
N CYS A 283 21.53 -29.54 27.45
CA CYS A 283 21.52 -28.63 26.31
C CYS A 283 22.90 -27.99 26.14
N ALA A 284 23.58 -28.28 25.03
CA ALA A 284 24.79 -27.56 24.66
C ALA A 284 24.48 -26.10 24.31
N ASP A 285 25.47 -25.23 24.49
CA ASP A 285 25.38 -23.84 24.06
C ASP A 285 25.17 -23.77 22.54
N ASN A 286 24.21 -22.97 22.11
CA ASN A 286 23.93 -22.78 20.70
C ASN A 286 24.98 -21.85 20.08
N THR A 287 26.05 -22.43 19.51
CA THR A 287 27.14 -21.70 18.86
C THR A 287 26.65 -20.76 17.75
N ALA A 288 25.66 -21.18 16.96
CA ALA A 288 25.11 -20.35 15.90
C ALA A 288 24.40 -19.10 16.46
N LEU A 289 23.67 -19.25 17.57
CA LEU A 289 23.06 -18.12 18.27
C LEU A 289 24.12 -17.16 18.82
N GLN A 290 25.23 -17.68 19.35
CA GLN A 290 26.34 -16.84 19.82
C GLN A 290 26.99 -16.06 18.67
N GLN A 291 27.28 -16.71 17.54
CA GLN A 291 27.81 -16.04 16.35
C GLN A 291 26.91 -14.89 15.86
N VAL A 292 25.59 -15.08 15.90
CA VAL A 292 24.63 -14.03 15.54
C VAL A 292 24.66 -12.85 16.53
N LYS A 293 24.82 -13.12 17.83
CA LYS A 293 24.97 -12.07 18.85
C LYS A 293 26.30 -11.32 18.72
N ASP A 294 27.37 -12.02 18.41
CA ASP A 294 28.69 -11.42 18.18
C ASP A 294 28.64 -10.50 16.95
N LEU A 295 28.03 -10.96 15.87
CA LEU A 295 27.82 -10.17 14.65
C LEU A 295 26.97 -8.92 14.95
N ALA A 296 25.86 -9.08 15.69
CA ALA A 296 25.03 -7.95 16.10
C ALA A 296 25.83 -6.91 16.89
N THR A 297 26.69 -7.36 17.80
CA THR A 297 27.57 -6.48 18.58
C THR A 297 28.58 -5.75 17.69
N GLN A 298 29.20 -6.44 16.73
CA GLN A 298 30.15 -5.87 15.77
C GLN A 298 29.52 -4.78 14.90
N HIS A 299 28.27 -4.97 14.48
CA HIS A 299 27.52 -4.01 13.66
C HIS A 299 26.76 -2.95 14.49
N GLY A 300 26.83 -3.01 15.83
CA GLY A 300 26.08 -2.11 16.71
C GLY A 300 24.56 -2.27 16.62
N TRP A 301 24.08 -3.45 16.19
CA TRP A 301 22.67 -3.79 16.21
C TRP A 301 22.17 -3.96 17.65
N GLN A 302 20.93 -3.55 17.91
CA GLN A 302 20.36 -3.58 19.25
C GLN A 302 19.43 -4.78 19.41
N THR A 303 19.32 -5.31 20.63
CA THR A 303 18.35 -6.34 20.98
C THR A 303 17.10 -5.69 21.59
N CYS A 304 15.92 -6.05 21.10
CA CYS A 304 14.66 -5.60 21.68
C CYS A 304 14.50 -6.12 23.13
N PRO A 305 14.23 -5.26 24.12
CA PRO A 305 14.07 -5.68 25.52
C PRO A 305 12.78 -6.49 25.78
N GLY A 306 11.84 -6.52 24.83
CA GLY A 306 10.58 -7.24 24.96
C GLY A 306 10.60 -8.67 24.41
N CYS A 307 11.15 -8.86 23.20
CA CYS A 307 11.14 -10.16 22.53
C CYS A 307 12.54 -10.70 22.17
N HIS A 308 13.60 -9.95 22.49
CA HIS A 308 14.99 -10.28 22.17
C HIS A 308 15.31 -10.46 20.68
N ALA A 309 14.44 -9.97 19.79
CA ALA A 309 14.77 -9.83 18.38
C ALA A 309 15.91 -8.82 18.21
N ILE A 310 16.88 -9.15 17.37
CA ILE A 310 17.94 -8.23 16.96
C ILE A 310 17.34 -7.27 15.93
N VAL A 311 17.58 -5.98 16.13
CA VAL A 311 17.08 -4.90 15.28
C VAL A 311 18.22 -4.02 14.81
N GLU A 312 18.10 -3.60 13.56
CA GLU A 312 18.99 -2.62 12.94
C GLU A 312 18.27 -1.28 12.84
N LEU A 313 19.02 -0.19 13.07
CA LEU A 313 18.55 1.17 12.81
C LEU A 313 19.37 1.79 11.67
N ASN A 314 18.75 1.89 10.50
CA ASN A 314 19.37 2.48 9.31
C ASN A 314 19.32 4.03 9.35
N ILE A 315 18.12 4.60 9.48
CA ILE A 315 17.87 6.04 9.50
C ILE A 315 16.81 6.41 10.55
N GLY A 316 16.74 7.67 10.96
CA GLY A 316 15.76 8.14 11.95
C GLY A 316 16.32 8.35 13.35
N CYS A 317 15.43 8.65 14.30
CA CYS A 317 15.76 8.83 15.71
C CYS A 317 15.98 7.50 16.43
N TYR A 318 16.50 7.53 17.65
CA TYR A 318 16.70 6.34 18.46
C TYR A 318 15.41 5.75 19.07
N HIS A 319 14.23 6.30 18.76
CA HIS A 319 12.94 5.69 19.13
C HIS A 319 12.64 4.51 18.22
N MET A 320 12.72 3.29 18.75
CA MET A 320 12.39 2.05 18.03
C MET A 320 11.06 1.49 18.49
N THR A 321 10.25 1.03 17.54
CA THR A 321 9.09 0.17 17.79
C THR A 321 9.38 -1.21 17.20
N CYS A 322 9.58 -2.22 18.06
CA CYS A 322 9.80 -3.59 17.59
C CYS A 322 8.53 -4.19 16.95
N ARG A 323 8.68 -5.28 16.19
CA ARG A 323 7.55 -6.08 15.70
C ARG A 323 6.67 -6.61 16.83
N CYS A 324 7.25 -6.88 18.01
CA CYS A 324 6.52 -7.23 19.23
C CYS A 324 5.84 -6.02 19.92
N ARG A 325 5.86 -4.84 19.30
CA ARG A 325 5.30 -3.56 19.77
C ARG A 325 5.99 -2.93 20.97
N THR A 326 7.06 -3.53 21.48
CA THR A 326 7.86 -2.87 22.51
C THR A 326 8.53 -1.64 21.92
N GLU A 327 8.25 -0.47 22.50
CA GLU A 327 8.92 0.79 22.21
C GLU A 327 10.13 0.97 23.13
N PHE A 328 11.31 1.22 22.55
CA PHE A 328 12.56 1.31 23.29
C PHE A 328 13.59 2.23 22.64
N CYS A 329 14.57 2.66 23.42
CA CYS A 329 15.72 3.42 22.92
C CYS A 329 16.73 2.48 22.27
N TYR A 330 17.10 2.74 21.01
CA TYR A 330 18.10 1.94 20.29
C TYR A 330 19.48 1.93 20.96
N LEU A 331 19.87 3.01 21.63
CA LEU A 331 21.20 3.11 22.25
C LEU A 331 21.34 2.22 23.50
N CYS A 332 20.32 2.18 24.36
CA CYS A 332 20.44 1.55 25.68
C CYS A 332 19.44 0.41 25.93
N ALA A 333 18.57 0.10 24.96
CA ALA A 333 17.49 -0.88 25.09
C ALA A 333 16.48 -0.60 26.23
N ALA A 334 16.54 0.55 26.89
CA ALA A 334 15.54 0.94 27.88
C ALA A 334 14.19 1.19 27.19
N ARG A 335 13.08 0.89 27.89
CA ARG A 335 11.73 1.26 27.43
C ARG A 335 11.68 2.74 27.07
N TRP A 336 10.97 3.08 25.99
CA TRP A 336 10.97 4.44 25.45
C TRP A 336 10.57 5.47 26.52
N LYS A 337 11.25 6.63 26.51
CA LYS A 337 11.15 7.72 27.51
C LYS A 337 11.59 7.38 28.94
N ASN A 338 12.25 6.24 29.17
CA ASN A 338 12.85 5.89 30.46
C ASN A 338 14.39 6.00 30.47
N CYS A 339 14.97 6.84 29.61
CA CYS A 339 16.41 7.10 29.54
C CYS A 339 16.70 8.57 29.16
N THR A 340 17.92 9.03 29.44
CA THR A 340 18.41 10.38 29.07
C THR A 340 19.31 10.36 27.83
N CYS A 341 19.26 9.28 27.03
CA CYS A 341 20.02 9.19 25.79
C CYS A 341 19.64 10.34 24.84
N PRO A 342 20.58 10.82 24.02
CA PRO A 342 20.24 11.74 22.95
C PRO A 342 19.18 11.10 22.06
N GLN A 343 18.35 11.92 21.45
CA GLN A 343 17.24 11.46 20.60
C GLN A 343 17.70 11.09 19.19
N TRP A 344 18.78 11.72 18.72
CA TRP A 344 19.31 11.57 17.37
C TRP A 344 20.83 11.43 17.40
N GLU A 345 21.35 10.70 16.41
CA GLU A 345 22.69 10.95 15.88
C GLU A 345 22.60 12.09 14.86
N GLU A 346 23.47 13.08 14.95
CA GLU A 346 23.40 14.28 14.11
C GLU A 346 23.45 13.94 12.60
N GLN A 347 24.30 12.99 12.21
CA GLN A 347 24.42 12.59 10.81
C GLN A 347 23.16 11.87 10.30
N ARG A 348 22.48 11.07 11.14
CA ARG A 348 21.21 10.41 10.77
C ARG A 348 20.07 11.41 10.66
N LEU A 349 20.07 12.43 11.51
CA LEU A 349 19.12 13.53 11.45
C LEU A 349 19.29 14.31 10.14
N LEU A 350 20.52 14.69 9.78
CA LEU A 350 20.84 15.36 8.51
C LEU A 350 20.46 14.49 7.31
N THR A 351 20.78 13.19 7.33
CA THR A 351 20.46 12.25 6.25
C THR A 351 18.94 12.11 6.07
N THR A 352 18.20 11.96 7.17
CA THR A 352 16.73 11.87 7.14
C THR A 352 16.11 13.17 6.63
N ALA A 353 16.63 14.32 7.07
CA ALA A 353 16.17 15.63 6.63
C ALA A 353 16.41 15.83 5.13
N ALA A 354 17.63 15.56 4.66
CA ALA A 354 18.02 15.65 3.26
C ALA A 354 17.15 14.75 2.37
N MET A 355 16.97 13.48 2.74
CA MET A 355 16.14 12.54 1.98
C MET A 355 14.68 12.99 1.88
N ARG A 356 14.09 13.51 2.96
CA ARG A 356 12.71 14.02 2.94
C ARG A 356 12.59 15.33 2.15
N VAL A 357 13.62 16.19 2.15
CA VAL A 357 13.66 17.42 1.33
C VAL A 357 13.83 17.08 -0.13
N GLU A 358 14.77 16.21 -0.49
CA GLU A 358 14.98 15.72 -1.86
C GLU A 358 13.71 15.12 -2.42
N ARG A 359 12.98 14.33 -1.63
CA ARG A 359 11.67 13.85 -2.04
C ARG A 359 10.74 15.03 -2.34
N GLU A 360 10.70 16.08 -1.50
CA GLU A 360 9.92 17.33 -1.65
C GLU A 360 10.22 18.14 -2.91
N VAL A 361 11.48 18.39 -3.22
CA VAL A 361 11.86 19.30 -4.30
C VAL A 361 12.28 18.58 -5.59
N GLY A 362 12.41 17.25 -5.56
CA GLY A 362 12.92 16.42 -6.65
C GLY A 362 14.42 16.15 -6.53
N GLN A 363 14.87 15.06 -7.16
CA GLN A 363 16.26 14.55 -7.09
C GLN A 363 17.29 15.59 -7.53
N ASN A 364 16.99 16.36 -8.59
CA ASN A 364 17.92 17.34 -9.16
C ASN A 364 18.00 18.65 -8.36
N ALA A 365 17.18 18.84 -7.32
CA ALA A 365 17.12 20.12 -6.61
C ALA A 365 18.40 20.45 -5.85
N ARG A 366 19.15 19.43 -5.43
CA ARG A 366 20.44 19.60 -4.75
C ARG A 366 21.48 20.24 -5.65
N GLU A 367 21.50 19.87 -6.93
CA GLU A 367 22.43 20.40 -7.94
C GLU A 367 21.93 21.71 -8.53
N ALA A 368 20.63 21.81 -8.81
CA ALA A 368 20.05 22.98 -9.46
C ALA A 368 20.10 24.24 -8.57
N ARG A 369 19.86 24.11 -7.25
CA ARG A 369 19.92 25.24 -6.29
C ARG A 369 20.44 24.78 -4.91
N PRO A 370 21.76 24.59 -4.74
CA PRO A 370 22.36 24.08 -3.52
C PRO A 370 22.00 24.88 -2.26
N ASP A 371 22.05 26.22 -2.30
CA ASP A 371 21.79 27.07 -1.13
C ASP A 371 20.33 27.01 -0.66
N VAL A 372 19.39 26.81 -1.60
CA VAL A 372 17.96 26.66 -1.27
C VAL A 372 17.71 25.27 -0.68
N PHE A 373 18.33 24.24 -1.26
CA PHE A 373 18.26 22.88 -0.75
C PHE A 373 18.78 22.81 0.69
N GLN A 374 19.97 23.36 0.93
CA GLN A 374 20.61 23.35 2.24
C GLN A 374 19.77 24.06 3.32
N ARG A 375 19.24 25.25 3.02
CA ARG A 375 18.32 25.95 3.93
C ARG A 375 17.06 25.14 4.26
N ARG A 376 16.50 24.43 3.28
CA ARG A 376 15.35 23.53 3.51
C ARG A 376 15.73 22.33 4.38
N VAL A 377 16.93 21.78 4.21
CA VAL A 377 17.45 20.70 5.06
C VAL A 377 17.59 21.18 6.49
N GLU A 378 18.17 22.36 6.73
CA GLU A 378 18.29 22.95 8.07
C GLU A 378 16.92 23.18 8.74
N GLN A 379 15.95 23.70 8.00
CA GLN A 379 14.56 23.82 8.47
C GLN A 379 13.96 22.46 8.83
N ARG A 380 14.20 21.45 7.99
CA ARG A 380 13.70 20.08 8.23
C ARG A 380 14.38 19.44 9.44
N VAL A 381 15.67 19.66 9.66
CA VAL A 381 16.42 19.23 10.86
C VAL A 381 15.77 19.81 12.10
N ALA A 382 15.53 21.13 12.14
CA ALA A 382 14.89 21.80 13.27
C ALA A 382 13.50 21.22 13.56
N GLN A 383 12.70 20.98 12.53
CA GLN A 383 11.37 20.38 12.65
C GLN A 383 11.41 18.93 13.15
N LEU A 384 12.38 18.12 12.71
CA LEU A 384 12.53 16.73 13.13
C LEU A 384 12.99 16.59 14.58
N ARG A 385 13.77 17.53 15.11
CA ARG A 385 14.13 17.54 16.53
C ARG A 385 12.89 17.63 17.42
N ASP A 386 11.97 18.52 17.08
CA ASP A 386 10.72 18.73 17.83
C ASP A 386 9.63 17.69 17.52
N ARG A 387 9.45 17.32 16.25
CA ARG A 387 8.30 16.52 15.76
C ARG A 387 8.66 15.13 15.25
N HIS A 388 9.71 14.50 15.79
CA HIS A 388 10.06 13.12 15.42
C HIS A 388 8.94 12.11 15.76
N ASP A 389 8.32 12.21 16.95
CA ASP A 389 7.19 11.39 17.40
C ASP A 389 5.85 11.98 16.93
N CYS A 390 5.76 12.38 15.65
CA CYS A 390 4.59 13.07 15.12
C CYS A 390 3.32 12.21 15.23
N TYR A 391 2.35 12.66 16.04
CA TYR A 391 1.05 12.03 16.14
C TYR A 391 -0.04 13.06 16.52
N PRO A 392 -1.25 13.01 15.93
CA PRO A 392 -1.63 12.20 14.77
C PRO A 392 -1.00 12.72 13.47
N HIS A 393 -0.64 11.79 12.58
CA HIS A 393 -0.14 12.18 11.26
C HIS A 393 -1.25 12.82 10.42
N ARG A 394 -0.94 13.96 9.80
CA ARG A 394 -1.83 14.64 8.84
C ARG A 394 -1.29 14.44 7.43
N TRP A 395 -1.88 13.50 6.71
CA TRP A 395 -1.41 13.03 5.41
C TRP A 395 -1.88 13.92 4.26
N LEU A 396 -0.97 14.18 3.32
CA LEU A 396 -1.26 14.74 2.01
C LEU A 396 -0.91 13.73 0.92
N THR A 397 -1.77 13.62 -0.09
CA THR A 397 -1.43 12.87 -1.28
C THR A 397 -0.39 13.61 -2.09
N ARG A 398 0.63 12.88 -2.52
CA ARG A 398 1.68 13.40 -3.38
C ARG A 398 1.86 12.46 -4.57
N TYR A 399 1.55 12.97 -5.76
CA TYR A 399 1.59 12.23 -7.02
C TYR A 399 3.00 12.13 -7.59
N GLN A 400 3.89 11.50 -6.82
CA GLN A 400 5.24 11.20 -7.26
C GLN A 400 5.61 9.78 -6.82
N PRO A 401 6.41 9.07 -7.62
CA PRO A 401 6.86 7.75 -7.27
C PRO A 401 7.86 7.80 -6.10
N GLY A 402 8.01 6.69 -5.40
CA GLY A 402 9.02 6.54 -4.36
C GLY A 402 8.75 5.38 -3.40
N ASN A 403 9.71 5.15 -2.49
CA ASN A 403 9.59 4.12 -1.46
C ASN A 403 8.80 4.63 -0.26
N CYS A 404 7.89 3.78 0.23
CA CYS A 404 7.30 3.93 1.55
C CYS A 404 8.39 3.80 2.63
N GLU A 405 8.48 4.77 3.55
CA GLU A 405 9.45 4.70 4.66
C GLU A 405 9.15 3.58 5.66
N GLU A 406 7.92 3.07 5.69
CA GLU A 406 7.51 2.00 6.63
C GLU A 406 7.73 0.59 6.09
N CYS A 407 7.32 0.32 4.85
CA CYS A 407 7.39 -1.04 4.29
C CYS A 407 8.42 -1.19 3.18
N GLY A 408 9.15 -0.12 2.82
CA GLY A 408 10.14 -0.12 1.75
C GLY A 408 9.58 -0.27 0.33
N HIS A 409 8.31 -0.61 0.18
CA HIS A 409 7.69 -0.85 -1.12
C HIS A 409 7.68 0.42 -1.98
N TYR A 410 8.13 0.28 -3.23
CA TYR A 410 8.10 1.34 -4.22
C TYR A 410 6.69 1.50 -4.79
N LEU A 411 6.15 2.71 -4.71
CA LEU A 411 4.90 3.07 -5.39
C LEU A 411 5.21 3.95 -6.59
N ASN A 412 4.57 3.67 -7.72
CA ASN A 412 4.78 4.41 -8.97
C ASN A 412 3.84 5.60 -9.16
N ARG A 413 2.70 5.64 -8.44
CA ARG A 413 1.68 6.68 -8.62
C ARG A 413 1.76 7.79 -7.57
N PHE A 414 1.66 7.42 -6.30
CA PHE A 414 1.64 8.40 -5.22
C PHE A 414 2.07 7.79 -3.89
N LEU A 415 2.52 8.67 -2.99
CA LEU A 415 2.70 8.38 -1.57
C LEU A 415 1.89 9.39 -0.74
N LEU A 416 1.60 9.03 0.50
CA LEU A 416 1.08 9.96 1.48
C LEU A 416 2.24 10.58 2.25
N VAL A 417 2.33 11.91 2.27
CA VAL A 417 3.36 12.66 3.01
C VAL A 417 2.75 13.36 4.20
N CYS A 418 3.33 13.19 5.38
CA CYS A 418 2.84 13.83 6.60
C CYS A 418 3.21 15.32 6.62
N ARG A 419 2.25 16.23 6.86
CA ARG A 419 2.51 17.67 7.05
C ARG A 419 3.35 17.99 8.30
N GLY A 420 3.39 17.08 9.27
CA GLY A 420 4.06 17.29 10.56
C GLY A 420 5.52 16.89 10.53
N CYS A 421 5.82 15.64 10.15
CA CYS A 421 7.17 15.09 10.12
C CYS A 421 7.74 14.88 8.71
N HIS A 422 6.95 15.10 7.64
CA HIS A 422 7.33 14.86 6.24
C HIS A 422 7.73 13.43 5.89
N MET A 423 7.41 12.45 6.75
CA MET A 423 7.54 11.04 6.38
C MET A 423 6.60 10.72 5.21
N ALA A 424 7.05 9.88 4.27
CA ALA A 424 6.20 9.33 3.23
C ALA A 424 5.86 7.88 3.49
N ALA A 425 4.59 7.52 3.37
CA ALA A 425 4.09 6.17 3.58
C ALA A 425 3.03 5.80 2.53
N CYS A 426 2.91 4.51 2.23
CA CYS A 426 1.81 4.01 1.41
C CYS A 426 0.50 4.02 2.21
N VAL A 427 -0.64 4.05 1.50
CA VAL A 427 -1.99 4.05 2.11
C VAL A 427 -2.13 2.91 3.12
N ARG A 428 -1.67 1.70 2.78
CA ARG A 428 -1.70 0.53 3.67
C ARG A 428 -0.95 0.76 4.97
N CYS A 429 0.27 1.32 4.93
CA CYS A 429 1.04 1.59 6.15
C CYS A 429 0.40 2.68 7.00
N THR A 430 -0.12 3.75 6.38
CA THR A 430 -0.82 4.83 7.12
C THR A 430 -2.11 4.39 7.81
N ARG A 431 -2.69 3.25 7.40
CA ARG A 431 -3.92 2.71 7.98
C ARG A 431 -3.64 1.56 8.93
N ASN A 432 -2.76 0.65 8.54
CA ASN A 432 -2.64 -0.66 9.18
C ASN A 432 -1.39 -0.80 10.08
N ARG A 433 -0.41 0.11 9.97
CA ARG A 433 0.82 0.10 10.79
C ARG A 433 0.92 1.31 11.73
N LEU A 434 0.69 2.52 11.19
CA LEU A 434 0.97 3.80 11.84
C LEU A 434 -0.13 4.32 12.77
#